data_AF-Q0CHF5-F1
#
_entry.id   AF-Q0CHF5-F1
#
_cell.length_a   1.000
_cell.length_b   1.000
_cell.length_c   1.000
_cell.angle_alpha   90.00
_cell.angle_beta   90.00
_cell.angle_gamma   90.00
#
_symmetry.space_group_name_H-M   'P 1'
#
loop_
_entity.id
_entity.type
_entity.pdbx_description
1 polymer ?
#
loop_
_entity_poly.entity_id
_entity_poly.type
_entity_poly.pdbx_seq_one_letter_code
_entity_poly.pdbx_strand_id
1 'polypeptide(L)'
;MALRKLDINNWFQYDRLFAAEHAAKLAMVRSPHPEKYVDYLDGIDDAAVELLDTVVAYITTRFPDMFRADGEYVYIDCLAEKYRIRAPYDLHPLAVAGLLVMDDIRGAFLACPTGWELQQRLGWPLHQVHDPVPLWKEKLRKPMERWV
;
A
#
# COMPACT_ATOMS: atom_id res chain seq x y z
N MET A 1 12.39 6.17 16.00
CA MET A 1 11.09 6.29 15.32
C MET A 1 10.23 7.27 16.09
N ALA A 2 9.85 8.39 15.49
CA ALA A 2 8.93 9.35 16.08
C ALA A 2 7.70 9.44 15.17
N LEU A 3 6.50 9.41 15.74
CA LEU A 3 5.27 9.71 15.00
C LEU A 3 5.36 11.17 14.54
N ARG A 4 5.36 11.39 13.22
CA ARG A 4 5.31 12.70 12.59
C ARG A 4 3.96 12.85 11.91
N LYS A 5 3.43 14.07 11.86
CA LYS A 5 2.27 14.37 11.03
C LYS A 5 2.62 14.08 9.57
N LEU A 6 1.66 13.56 8.82
CA LEU A 6 1.80 13.36 7.38
C LEU A 6 2.04 14.72 6.72
N ASP A 7 3.14 14.84 5.98
CA ASP A 7 3.34 15.95 5.06
C ASP A 7 2.64 15.60 3.75
N ILE A 8 1.46 16.18 3.54
CA ILE A 8 0.64 15.86 2.38
C ILE A 8 1.35 16.17 1.06
N ASN A 9 2.29 17.13 1.01
CA ASN A 9 3.00 17.44 -0.23
C ASN A 9 4.07 16.40 -0.59
N ASN A 10 4.39 15.53 0.36
CA ASN A 10 5.42 14.51 0.28
C ASN A 10 4.91 13.15 0.78
N TRP A 11 3.63 12.85 0.47
CA TRP A 11 3.01 11.60 0.91
C TRP A 11 3.68 10.38 0.26
N PHE A 12 3.85 10.39 -1.05
CA PHE A 12 4.58 9.36 -1.80
C PHE A 12 5.82 9.95 -2.47
N GLN A 13 6.87 9.14 -2.53
CA GLN A 13 8.12 9.48 -3.22
C GLN A 13 8.34 8.49 -4.35
N TYR A 14 8.62 9.02 -5.53
CA TYR A 14 8.99 8.25 -6.72
C TYR A 14 10.42 8.57 -7.09
N ASP A 15 11.23 7.53 -7.27
CA ASP A 15 12.61 7.68 -7.71
C ASP A 15 12.92 6.75 -8.89
N ARG A 16 14.21 6.67 -9.26
CA ARG A 16 14.71 5.86 -10.37
C ARG A 16 14.43 4.35 -10.25
N LEU A 17 14.09 3.85 -9.06
CA LEU A 17 13.80 2.44 -8.78
C LEU A 17 12.34 2.09 -9.03
N PHE A 18 11.45 3.09 -9.18
CA PHE A 18 10.01 2.88 -9.34
C PHE A 18 9.67 1.80 -10.38
N ALA A 19 10.30 1.84 -11.56
CA ALA A 19 10.04 0.86 -12.62
C ALA A 19 10.40 -0.58 -12.22
N ALA A 20 11.55 -0.75 -11.56
CA ALA A 20 12.03 -2.07 -11.14
C ALA A 20 11.19 -2.62 -9.98
N GLU A 21 10.84 -1.77 -9.01
CA GLU A 21 9.99 -2.14 -7.88
C GLU A 21 8.56 -2.44 -8.32
N HIS A 22 7.99 -1.63 -9.21
CA HIS A 22 6.68 -1.88 -9.80
C HIS A 22 6.63 -3.24 -10.51
N ALA A 23 7.65 -3.57 -11.32
CA ALA A 23 7.73 -4.87 -11.98
C ALA A 23 7.81 -6.03 -10.98
N ALA A 24 8.57 -5.88 -9.90
CA ALA A 24 8.66 -6.88 -8.83
C ALA A 24 7.31 -7.07 -8.12
N LYS A 25 6.65 -5.97 -7.75
CA LYS A 25 5.31 -5.97 -7.13
C LYS A 25 4.28 -6.62 -8.05
N LEU A 26 4.29 -6.31 -9.34
CA LEU A 26 3.39 -6.92 -10.32
C LEU A 26 3.60 -8.42 -10.44
N ALA A 27 4.87 -8.88 -10.42
CA ALA A 27 5.19 -10.31 -10.41
C ALA A 27 4.69 -11.02 -9.14
N MET A 28 4.75 -10.36 -7.98
CA MET A 28 4.20 -10.88 -6.71
C MET A 28 2.67 -11.02 -6.77
N VAL A 29 1.97 -9.98 -7.25
CA VAL A 29 0.50 -9.98 -7.45
C VAL A 29 0.05 -11.07 -8.42
N ARG A 30 0.87 -11.37 -9.43
CA ARG A 30 0.59 -12.42 -10.43
C ARG A 30 1.21 -13.78 -10.10
N SER A 31 1.85 -13.91 -8.94
CA SER A 31 2.49 -15.17 -8.55
C SER A 31 1.45 -16.25 -8.27
N PRO A 32 1.84 -17.54 -8.15
CA PRO A 32 0.92 -18.60 -7.73
C PRO A 32 0.36 -18.44 -6.31
N HIS A 33 1.00 -17.59 -5.49
CA HIS A 33 0.66 -17.34 -4.09
C HIS A 33 0.50 -15.84 -3.81
N PRO A 34 -0.42 -15.13 -4.49
CA PRO A 34 -0.57 -13.69 -4.34
C PRO A 34 -0.99 -13.29 -2.92
N GLU A 35 -1.67 -14.18 -2.19
CA GLU A 35 -2.10 -14.01 -0.80
C GLU A 35 -0.96 -13.75 0.19
N LYS A 36 0.29 -14.10 -0.19
CA LYS A 36 1.47 -13.78 0.63
C LYS A 36 1.81 -12.29 0.65
N TYR A 37 1.41 -11.58 -0.39
CA TYR A 37 1.77 -10.19 -0.65
C TYR A 37 0.56 -9.26 -0.60
N VAL A 38 -0.59 -9.74 -1.06
CA VAL A 38 -1.85 -9.00 -1.04
C VAL A 38 -2.90 -9.83 -0.33
N ASP A 39 -3.28 -9.39 0.86
CA ASP A 39 -4.30 -10.04 1.67
C ASP A 39 -4.98 -9.01 2.56
N TYR A 40 -6.24 -9.24 2.89
CA TYR A 40 -7.07 -8.29 3.60
C TYR A 40 -8.21 -8.99 4.36
N LEU A 41 -8.75 -8.31 5.37
CA LEU A 41 -9.88 -8.83 6.14
C LEU A 41 -11.19 -8.65 5.39
N ASP A 42 -12.17 -9.52 5.65
CA ASP A 42 -13.51 -9.37 5.09
C ASP A 42 -14.17 -8.05 5.55
N GLY A 43 -14.98 -7.45 4.67
CA GLY A 43 -15.78 -6.26 4.99
C GLY A 43 -15.03 -4.93 4.87
N ILE A 44 -13.86 -4.91 4.22
CA ILE A 44 -13.10 -3.67 3.98
C ILE A 44 -13.34 -3.07 2.59
N ASP A 45 -14.26 -3.63 1.80
CA ASP A 45 -14.42 -3.28 0.37
C ASP A 45 -14.58 -1.78 0.16
N ASP A 46 -15.42 -1.12 0.95
CA ASP A 46 -15.63 0.33 0.87
C ASP A 46 -14.35 1.13 1.20
N ALA A 47 -13.63 0.70 2.24
CA ALA A 47 -12.37 1.33 2.64
C ALA A 47 -11.26 1.11 1.60
N ALA A 48 -11.24 -0.05 0.94
CA ALA A 48 -10.33 -0.36 -0.15
C ALA A 48 -10.57 0.54 -1.37
N VAL A 49 -11.84 0.77 -1.72
CA VAL A 49 -12.23 1.69 -2.81
C VAL A 49 -11.90 3.14 -2.45
N GLU A 50 -12.21 3.57 -1.23
CA GLU A 50 -11.88 4.92 -0.76
C GLU A 50 -10.38 5.18 -0.79
N LEU A 51 -9.57 4.21 -0.34
CA LEU A 51 -8.12 4.32 -0.40
C LEU A 51 -7.62 4.42 -1.84
N LEU A 52 -8.12 3.58 -2.75
CA LEU A 52 -7.73 3.63 -4.16
C LEU A 52 -8.07 5.00 -4.77
N ASP A 53 -9.29 5.51 -4.54
CA ASP A 53 -9.71 6.82 -5.04
C ASP A 53 -8.81 7.94 -4.48
N THR A 54 -8.47 7.87 -3.19
CA THR A 54 -7.59 8.85 -2.54
C THR A 54 -6.18 8.82 -3.14
N VAL A 55 -5.62 7.63 -3.35
CA VAL A 55 -4.30 7.44 -3.97
C VAL A 55 -4.30 7.96 -5.40
N VAL A 56 -5.29 7.58 -6.21
CA VAL A 56 -5.40 8.00 -7.62
C VAL A 56 -5.53 9.53 -7.71
N ALA A 57 -6.39 10.15 -6.89
CA ALA A 57 -6.56 11.59 -6.86
C ALA A 57 -5.24 12.31 -6.49
N TYR A 58 -4.52 11.77 -5.50
CA TYR A 58 -3.25 12.35 -5.07
C TYR A 58 -2.17 12.24 -6.15
N ILE A 59 -1.91 11.04 -6.69
CA ILE A 59 -0.79 10.82 -7.62
C ILE A 59 -1.01 11.52 -8.96
N THR A 60 -2.25 11.58 -9.46
CA THR A 60 -2.56 12.27 -10.73
C THR A 60 -2.48 13.79 -10.60
N THR A 61 -2.73 14.33 -9.40
CA THR A 61 -2.55 15.76 -9.12
C THR A 61 -1.08 16.11 -8.89
N ARG A 62 -0.35 15.27 -8.12
CA ARG A 62 1.01 15.56 -7.66
C ARG A 62 2.10 15.19 -8.68
N PHE A 63 1.85 14.17 -9.49
CA PHE A 63 2.78 13.59 -10.47
C PHE A 63 2.10 13.41 -11.83
N PRO A 64 1.53 14.47 -12.44
CA PRO A 64 0.79 14.38 -13.69
C PRO A 64 1.63 13.92 -14.89
N ASP A 65 2.96 14.07 -14.82
CA ASP A 65 3.90 13.60 -15.85
C ASP A 65 4.12 12.07 -15.82
N MET A 66 3.74 11.42 -14.71
CA MET A 66 3.87 9.97 -14.53
C MET A 66 2.52 9.26 -14.57
N PHE A 67 1.48 9.90 -14.02
CA PHE A 67 0.17 9.29 -13.83
C PHE A 67 -0.95 10.12 -14.44
N ARG A 68 -1.86 9.45 -15.14
CA ARG A 68 -3.13 10.02 -15.63
C ARG A 68 -4.29 9.11 -15.27
N ALA A 69 -5.49 9.65 -15.19
CA ALA A 69 -6.70 8.86 -15.06
C ALA A 69 -7.79 9.40 -16.00
N ASP A 70 -8.66 8.53 -16.50
CA ASP A 70 -9.78 8.88 -17.39
C ASP A 70 -11.16 8.60 -16.76
N GLY A 71 -11.18 8.34 -15.46
CA GLY A 71 -12.38 8.02 -14.67
C GLY A 71 -12.67 6.53 -14.55
N GLU A 72 -12.20 5.70 -15.49
CA GLU A 72 -12.33 4.23 -15.44
C GLU A 72 -10.99 3.53 -15.21
N TYR A 73 -9.91 4.08 -15.75
CA TYR A 73 -8.55 3.58 -15.64
C TYR A 73 -7.60 4.65 -15.08
N VAL A 74 -6.56 4.17 -14.40
CA VAL A 74 -5.35 4.92 -14.12
C VAL A 74 -4.22 4.38 -14.99
N TYR A 75 -3.38 5.26 -15.49
CA TYR A 75 -2.29 5.01 -16.43
C TYR A 75 -0.97 5.38 -15.77
N ILE A 76 0.05 4.54 -15.96
CA ILE A 76 1.43 4.82 -15.60
C ILE A 76 2.22 5.01 -16.89
N ASP A 77 2.37 6.27 -17.31
CA ASP A 77 2.83 6.60 -18.65
C ASP A 77 4.26 6.11 -18.92
N CYS A 78 5.14 6.20 -17.92
CA CYS A 78 6.53 5.75 -18.05
C CYS A 78 6.69 4.23 -18.16
N LEU A 79 5.66 3.45 -17.80
CA LEU A 79 5.67 1.98 -17.85
C LEU A 79 4.75 1.41 -18.94
N ALA A 80 3.93 2.26 -19.59
CA ALA A 80 2.86 1.84 -20.48
C ALA A 80 1.87 0.83 -19.85
N GLU A 81 1.67 0.93 -18.53
CA GLU A 81 0.76 0.10 -17.75
C GLU A 81 -0.55 0.86 -17.44
N LYS A 82 -1.63 0.11 -17.27
CA LYS A 82 -2.91 0.67 -16.81
C LYS A 82 -3.66 -0.27 -15.88
N TYR A 83 -4.42 0.30 -14.97
CA TYR A 83 -5.23 -0.44 -14.00
C TYR A 83 -6.64 0.11 -13.95
N ARG A 84 -7.63 -0.78 -13.89
CA ARG A 84 -9.04 -0.40 -13.77
C ARG A 84 -9.31 0.05 -12.34
N ILE A 85 -9.95 1.21 -12.19
CA ILE A 85 -10.25 1.86 -10.90
C ILE A 85 -11.75 1.96 -10.63
N ARG A 86 -12.58 1.33 -11.48
CA ARG A 86 -14.02 1.20 -11.31
C ARG A 86 -14.47 -0.24 -11.49
N ALA A 87 -15.57 -0.60 -10.82
CA ALA A 87 -16.15 -1.93 -10.94
C ALA A 87 -16.71 -2.20 -12.36
N PRO A 88 -16.64 -3.45 -12.86
CA PRO A 88 -16.02 -4.61 -12.23
C PRO A 88 -14.49 -4.56 -12.33
N TYR A 89 -13.81 -4.76 -11.20
CA TYR A 89 -12.36 -4.62 -11.12
C TYR A 89 -11.60 -5.82 -11.72
N ASP A 90 -10.49 -5.55 -12.41
CA ASP A 90 -9.59 -6.59 -12.93
C ASP A 90 -8.68 -7.16 -11.82
N LEU A 91 -8.33 -6.32 -10.84
CA LEU A 91 -7.57 -6.66 -9.63
C LEU A 91 -8.27 -6.00 -8.44
N HIS A 92 -8.14 -6.59 -7.25
CA HIS A 92 -8.70 -5.99 -6.03
C HIS A 92 -8.20 -4.52 -5.87
N PRO A 93 -9.05 -3.56 -5.46
CA PRO A 93 -8.66 -2.15 -5.36
C PRO A 93 -7.38 -1.90 -4.53
N LEU A 94 -7.16 -2.68 -3.48
CA LEU A 94 -5.92 -2.60 -2.69
C LEU A 94 -4.67 -3.08 -3.44
N ALA A 95 -4.81 -4.11 -4.29
CA ALA A 95 -3.71 -4.56 -5.14
C ALA A 95 -3.31 -3.43 -6.09
N VAL A 96 -4.30 -2.77 -6.70
CA VAL A 96 -4.07 -1.62 -7.58
C VAL A 96 -3.41 -0.48 -6.82
N ALA A 97 -3.94 -0.10 -5.65
CA ALA A 97 -3.36 0.94 -4.82
C ALA A 97 -1.89 0.66 -4.47
N GLY A 98 -1.57 -0.60 -4.11
CA GLY A 98 -0.21 -1.03 -3.77
C GLY A 98 0.76 -1.05 -4.97
N LEU A 99 0.25 -1.24 -6.19
CA LEU A 99 1.04 -1.14 -7.43
C LEU A 99 1.33 0.32 -7.81
N LEU A 100 0.44 1.25 -7.50
CA LEU A 100 0.61 2.67 -7.83
C LEU A 100 1.67 3.38 -6.98
N VAL A 101 2.01 2.85 -5.81
CA VAL A 101 2.93 3.47 -4.85
C VAL A 101 4.19 2.62 -4.66
N MET A 102 5.32 3.24 -4.37
CA MET A 102 6.56 2.51 -4.03
C MET A 102 6.47 1.86 -2.64
N ASP A 103 5.86 2.56 -1.68
CA ASP A 103 5.68 2.08 -0.30
C ASP A 103 4.74 0.85 -0.19
N ASP A 104 4.82 0.14 0.94
CA ASP A 104 3.86 -0.90 1.30
C ASP A 104 2.61 -0.29 1.95
N ILE A 105 1.43 -0.79 1.56
CA ILE A 105 0.15 -0.40 2.16
C ILE A 105 -0.15 -1.36 3.30
N ARG A 106 0.00 -0.87 4.54
CA ARG A 106 -0.22 -1.70 5.74
C ARG A 106 -1.63 -2.28 5.78
N GLY A 107 -1.70 -3.59 6.09
CA GLY A 107 -2.97 -4.33 6.23
C GLY A 107 -3.55 -4.83 4.91
N ALA A 108 -2.83 -4.66 3.80
CA ALA A 108 -3.36 -4.92 2.46
C ALA A 108 -2.31 -5.39 1.46
N PHE A 109 -1.21 -4.65 1.31
CA PHE A 109 -0.17 -4.89 0.31
C PHE A 109 1.21 -4.77 0.94
N LEU A 110 1.90 -5.88 1.11
CA LEU A 110 3.24 -5.98 1.70
C LEU A 110 4.16 -6.75 0.76
N ALA A 111 4.92 -6.02 -0.06
CA ALA A 111 5.87 -6.61 -0.99
C ALA A 111 7.24 -6.86 -0.35
N CYS A 112 7.63 -6.11 0.69
CA CYS A 112 8.95 -6.27 1.31
C CYS A 112 8.90 -6.26 2.86
N PRO A 113 8.10 -7.13 3.51
CA PRO A 113 8.14 -7.23 4.96
C PRO A 113 9.47 -7.86 5.40
N THR A 114 10.21 -7.18 6.29
CA THR A 114 11.43 -7.73 6.87
C THR A 114 11.09 -8.80 7.91
N GLY A 115 11.27 -10.07 7.55
CA GLY A 115 11.30 -11.21 8.49
C GLY A 115 9.95 -11.81 8.89
N TRP A 116 8.87 -11.57 8.14
CA TRP A 116 7.55 -12.19 8.33
C TRP A 116 6.70 -12.05 7.05
N GLU A 117 5.70 -12.92 6.85
CA GLU A 117 4.74 -12.82 5.74
C GLU A 117 3.44 -12.14 6.21
N LEU A 118 2.72 -11.45 5.31
CA LEU A 118 1.51 -10.68 5.64
C LEU A 118 0.49 -11.51 6.43
N GLN A 119 0.19 -12.73 5.96
CA GLN A 119 -0.80 -13.62 6.58
C GLN A 119 -0.47 -14.00 8.03
N GLN A 120 0.81 -13.96 8.42
CA GLN A 120 1.22 -14.31 9.78
C GLN A 120 0.77 -13.28 10.82
N ARG A 121 0.47 -12.04 10.39
CA ARG A 121 0.16 -10.92 11.29
C ARG A 121 -1.06 -10.10 10.86
N LEU A 122 -1.80 -10.55 9.85
CA LEU A 122 -3.01 -9.88 9.41
C LEU A 122 -4.05 -9.87 10.56
N GLY A 123 -4.70 -8.73 10.78
CA GLY A 123 -5.66 -8.54 11.88
C GLY A 123 -5.04 -8.40 13.27
N TRP A 124 -3.72 -8.49 13.42
CA TRP A 124 -3.08 -8.28 14.72
C TRP A 124 -3.15 -6.81 15.12
N PRO A 125 -3.49 -6.49 16.38
CA PRO A 125 -3.39 -5.14 16.90
C PRO A 125 -1.91 -4.71 16.96
N LEU A 126 -1.68 -3.40 16.93
CA LEU A 126 -0.34 -2.82 16.84
C LEU A 126 0.63 -3.38 17.90
N HIS A 127 0.19 -3.59 19.14
CA HIS A 127 1.04 -4.15 20.19
C HIS A 127 1.52 -5.56 19.89
N GLN A 128 0.63 -6.42 19.38
CA GLN A 128 0.94 -7.82 19.09
C GLN A 128 1.96 -7.93 17.95
N VAL A 129 1.88 -7.06 16.94
CA VAL A 129 2.89 -6.97 15.87
C VAL A 129 4.28 -6.60 16.42
N HIS A 130 4.35 -5.85 17.51
CA HIS A 130 5.58 -5.33 18.10
C HIS A 130 6.09 -6.12 19.32
N ASP A 131 5.38 -7.14 19.78
CA ASP A 131 5.79 -8.00 20.90
C ASP A 131 7.23 -8.55 20.78
N PRO A 132 7.73 -8.93 19.58
CA PRO A 132 9.09 -9.42 19.43
C PRO A 132 10.18 -8.33 19.54
N VAL A 133 9.82 -7.03 19.53
CA VAL A 133 10.78 -5.92 19.48
C VAL A 133 11.26 -5.59 20.91
N PRO A 134 12.55 -5.80 21.24
CA PRO A 134 13.07 -5.52 22.57
C PRO A 134 12.77 -4.08 23.01
N LEU A 135 12.37 -3.91 24.27
CA LEU A 135 12.07 -2.61 24.90
C LEU A 135 10.87 -1.83 24.28
N TRP A 136 10.17 -2.35 23.26
CA TRP A 136 9.03 -1.64 22.65
C TRP A 136 7.89 -1.41 23.65
N LYS A 137 7.53 -2.45 24.40
CA LYS A 137 6.49 -2.39 25.43
C LYS A 137 6.77 -1.33 26.49
N GLU A 138 8.03 -1.22 26.90
CA GLU A 138 8.46 -0.36 28.01
C GLU A 138 8.61 1.11 27.58
N LYS A 139 9.12 1.35 26.36
CA LYS A 139 9.51 2.69 25.91
C LYS A 139 8.59 3.31 24.86
N LEU A 140 7.89 2.51 24.06
CA LEU A 140 7.23 2.97 22.83
C LEU A 140 5.71 2.70 22.79
N ARG A 141 5.19 1.70 23.50
CA ARG A 141 3.77 1.35 23.48
C ARG A 141 2.85 2.53 23.81
N LYS A 142 3.02 3.14 25.00
CA LYS A 142 2.17 4.26 25.48
C LYS A 142 2.13 5.46 24.53
N PRO A 143 3.26 6.00 24.04
CA PRO A 143 3.22 7.14 23.12
C PRO A 143 2.69 6.77 21.73
N MET A 144 2.82 5.52 21.28
CA MET A 144 2.33 5.08 19.97
C MET A 144 0.83 4.77 19.96
N GLU A 145 0.30 4.09 20.98
CA GLU A 145 -1.13 3.73 21.09
C GLU A 145 -2.03 4.94 21.40
N ARG A 146 -1.49 6.12 21.70
CA ARG A 146 -2.30 7.34 21.93
C ARG A 146 -3.01 7.84 20.65
N TRP A 147 -2.49 7.51 19.48
CA TRP A 147 -2.88 8.12 18.20
C TRP A 147 -3.47 7.11 17.20
N VAL A 148 -3.79 5.90 17.65
CA VAL A 148 -4.31 4.79 16.86
C VAL A 148 -5.73 4.48 17.30
#